data_AF-A0A662GXP2-F1
#
_entry.id   AF-A0A662GXP2-F1
#
_cell.length_a   1.000
_cell.length_b   1.000
_cell.length_c   1.000
_cell.angle_alpha   90.00
_cell.angle_beta   90.00
_cell.angle_gamma   90.00
#
_symmetry.space_group_name_H-M   'P 1'
#
loop_
_entity.id
_entity.type
_entity.pdbx_description
1 polymer ?
#
loop_
_entity_poly.entity_id
_entity_poly.type
_entity_poly.pdbx_seq_one_letter_code
_entity_poly.pdbx_strand_id
1 'polypeptide(L)' 'MDGSNLFHACNARNFKVDLIKLVNVLVGGRLARAYFYTAFNLQKQEQIKFLHAIQMQGLRVKAVSLKKVG' A
#
# COMPACT_ATOMS: atom_id res chain seq x y z
N MET A 1 6.25 -4.40 1.89
CA MET A 1 5.49 -4.35 0.62
C MET A 1 5.78 -3.04 -0.06
N ASP A 2 6.18 -3.09 -1.32
CA ASP A 2 6.32 -1.91 -2.18
C ASP A 2 4.98 -1.66 -2.87
N GLY A 3 4.28 -0.61 -2.44
CA GLY A 3 2.96 -0.25 -2.91
C GLY A 3 2.94 0.24 -4.35
N SER A 4 3.97 0.96 -4.78
CA SER A 4 4.07 1.46 -6.16
C SER A 4 4.23 0.29 -7.12
N ASN A 5 5.21 -0.58 -6.86
CA ASN A 5 5.46 -1.74 -7.72
C ASN A 5 4.29 -2.73 -7.70
N LEU A 6 3.69 -2.97 -6.53
CA LEU A 6 2.52 -3.84 -6.43
C LEU A 6 1.32 -3.28 -7.19
N PHE A 7 1.09 -1.97 -7.12
CA PHE A 7 0.03 -1.31 -7.88
C PHE A 7 0.27 -1.42 -9.39
N HIS A 8 1.49 -1.13 -9.87
CA HIS A 8 1.82 -1.27 -11.28
C HIS A 8 1.67 -2.72 -11.78
N ALA A 9 2.12 -3.70 -11.00
CA ALA A 9 2.00 -5.12 -11.33
C ALA A 9 0.53 -5.61 -11.37
N CYS A 10 -0.29 -5.14 -10.42
CA CYS A 10 -1.72 -5.41 -10.36
C CYS A 10 -2.46 -4.79 -11.56
N ASN A 11 -2.14 -3.53 -11.89
CA ASN A 11 -2.73 -2.82 -13.02
C ASN A 11 -2.37 -3.49 -14.36
N ALA A 12 -1.10 -3.91 -14.53
CA ALA A 12 -0.66 -4.59 -15.74
C ALA A 12 -1.34 -5.95 -15.96
N ARG A 13 -1.80 -6.60 -14.88
CA ARG A 13 -2.52 -7.89 -14.91
C ARG A 13 -4.02 -7.74 -14.67
N ASN A 14 -4.54 -6.51 -14.65
CA ASN A 14 -5.94 -6.16 -14.47
C ASN A 14 -6.64 -6.85 -13.27
N PHE A 15 -5.95 -6.95 -12.13
CA PHE A 15 -6.55 -7.45 -10.89
C PHE A 15 -6.28 -6.50 -9.73
N LYS A 16 -7.11 -6.60 -8.68
CA LYS A 16 -6.90 -5.87 -7.42
C LYS A 16 -6.44 -6.84 -6.35
N VAL A 17 -5.42 -6.44 -5.60
CA VAL A 17 -4.92 -7.23 -4.47
C VAL A 17 -5.54 -6.72 -3.17
N ASP A 18 -6.11 -7.65 -2.40
CA ASP A 18 -6.47 -7.39 -1.02
C ASP A 18 -5.21 -7.55 -0.16
N LEU A 19 -4.69 -6.42 0.30
CA LEU A 19 -3.44 -6.39 1.08
C LEU A 19 -3.57 -7.07 2.43
N ILE A 20 -4.75 -7.09 3.04
CA ILE A 20 -4.98 -7.74 4.33
C ILE A 20 -5.01 -9.24 4.15
N LYS A 21 -5.75 -9.72 3.15
CA LYS A 21 -5.75 -11.14 2.81
C LYS A 21 -4.36 -11.62 2.42
N LEU A 22 -3.61 -10.82 1.65
CA LEU A 22 -2.24 -11.11 1.28
C LEU A 22 -1.34 -11.25 2.51
N VAL A 23 -1.41 -10.29 3.44
CA VAL A 23 -0.64 -10.36 4.70
C VAL A 23 -1.03 -11.60 5.49
N ASN A 24 -2.32 -11.90 5.66
CA ASN A 24 -2.77 -13.06 6.41
C ASN A 24 -2.27 -14.38 5.81
N VAL A 25 -2.26 -14.51 4.48
CA VAL A 25 -1.72 -15.69 3.78
C VAL A 25 -0.20 -15.79 3.96
N LEU A 26 0.53 -14.69 3.85
CA LEU A 26 1.99 -14.67 3.96
C LEU A 26 2.50 -14.93 5.39
N VAL A 27 1.69 -14.62 6.41
CA VAL A 27 2.14 -14.59 7.80
C VAL A 27 2.24 -15.98 8.43
N GLY A 28 1.44 -16.97 7.99
CA GLY A 28 1.55 -18.39 8.34
C GLY A 28 1.58 -18.77 9.83
N GLY A 29 1.55 -17.78 10.74
CA GLY A 29 1.94 -17.91 12.14
C GLY A 29 1.98 -16.54 12.83
N ARG A 30 3.18 -15.93 12.97
CA ARG A 30 3.36 -14.70 13.77
C ARG A 30 4.04 -13.59 12.99
N LEU A 31 3.32 -12.50 12.72
CA LEU A 31 3.85 -11.31 12.08
C LEU A 31 4.34 -10.32 13.14
N ALA A 32 5.62 -9.95 13.06
CA ALA A 32 6.14 -8.88 13.90
C ALA A 32 5.58 -7.51 13.50
N ARG A 33 5.51 -7.22 12.19
CA ARG A 33 4.98 -5.97 11.59
C ARG A 33 4.90 -6.09 10.07
N ALA A 34 3.80 -5.64 9.46
CA ALA A 34 3.70 -5.45 8.01
C ALA A 34 3.96 -3.98 7.66
N TYR A 35 4.99 -3.72 6.85
CA TYR A 35 5.31 -2.39 6.35
C TYR A 35 4.87 -2.23 4.89
N PHE A 36 4.23 -1.11 4.59
CA PHE A 36 3.77 -0.74 3.25
C PHE A 36 4.46 0.57 2.83
N TYR A 37 5.40 0.48 1.90
CA TYR A 37 6.18 1.62 1.39
C TYR A 37 5.55 2.10 0.09
N THR A 38 5.20 3.38 0.00
CA THR A 38 4.67 3.92 -1.25
C THR A 38 5.01 5.39 -1.41
N ALA A 39 4.99 5.85 -2.65
CA ALA A 39 4.88 7.26 -2.92
C ALA A 39 3.41 7.62 -3.16
N PHE A 40 2.98 8.83 -2.82
CA PHE A 40 1.61 9.28 -3.07
C PHE A 40 1.58 10.73 -3.57
N ASN A 41 0.55 11.05 -4.35
CA ASN A 41 0.30 12.42 -4.79
C ASN A 41 -0.72 13.09 -3.85
N LEU A 42 -0.33 14.22 -3.28
CA LEU A 42 -1.17 15.03 -2.38
C LEU A 42 -2.48 15.51 -3.03
N GLN A 43 -2.49 15.67 -4.37
CA GLN A 43 -3.68 16.09 -5.11
C GLN A 43 -4.66 14.93 -5.34
N LYS A 44 -4.23 13.67 -5.17
CA LYS A 44 -5.08 12.49 -5.35
C LYS A 44 -5.64 12.04 -4.00
N GLN A 45 -6.79 12.60 -3.61
CA GLN A 45 -7.48 12.25 -2.37
C GLN A 45 -7.77 10.74 -2.25
N GLU A 46 -8.04 10.04 -3.35
CA GLU A 46 -8.27 8.60 -3.35
C GLU A 46 -7.06 7.81 -2.83
N GLN A 47 -5.84 8.22 -3.19
CA GLN A 47 -4.62 7.57 -2.69
C GLN A 47 -4.45 7.81 -1.19
N ILE A 48 -4.77 9.01 -0.72
CA ILE A 48 -4.71 9.35 0.70
C ILE A 48 -5.74 8.53 1.49
N LYS A 49 -6.99 8.47 1.02
CA LYS A 49 -8.05 7.66 1.63
C LYS A 49 -7.68 6.18 1.67
N PHE A 50 -7.10 5.66 0.58
CA PHE A 50 -6.60 4.29 0.52
C PHE A 50 -5.53 4.04 1.58
N LEU A 51 -4.51 4.91 1.68
CA LEU A 51 -3.44 4.76 2.66
C LEU A 51 -3.94 4.80 4.10
N HIS A 52 -4.90 5.68 4.41
CA HIS A 52 -5.56 5.68 5.71
C HIS A 52 -6.33 4.39 5.98
N ALA A 53 -7.03 3.83 4.99
CA ALA A 53 -7.78 2.59 5.16
C ALA A 53 -6.87 1.40 5.51
N ILE A 54 -5.76 1.21 4.79
CA ILE A 54 -4.81 0.12 5.11
C ILE A 54 -4.09 0.37 6.44
N GLN A 55 -3.84 1.63 6.80
CA GLN A 55 -3.25 1.95 8.10
C GLN A 55 -4.20 1.60 9.26
N MET A 56 -5.50 1.89 9.11
CA MET A 56 -6.53 1.51 10.08
C MET A 56 -6.69 -0.01 10.23
N GLN A 57 -6.39 -0.76 9.18
CA GLN A 57 -6.42 -2.23 9.19
C GLN A 57 -5.14 -2.87 9.75
N GLY A 58 -4.21 -2.07 10.30
CA GLY A 58 -3.04 -2.57 11.03
C GLY A 58 -1.73 -2.61 10.24
N LEU A 59 -1.72 -2.20 8.96
CA LEU A 59 -0.46 -2.04 8.22
C LEU A 59 0.26 -0.76 8.65
N ARG A 60 1.59 -0.84 8.74
CA ARG A 60 2.44 0.33 8.92
C ARG A 60 2.75 0.95 7.57
N VAL A 61 2.05 2.03 7.24
CA VAL A 61 2.27 2.79 6.01
C VAL A 61 3.48 3.72 6.18
N LYS A 62 4.42 3.64 5.23
CA LYS A 62 5.57 4.53 5.05
C LYS A 62 5.41 5.21 3.70
N ALA A 63 4.66 6.31 3.72
CA ALA A 63 4.32 7.06 2.52
C ALA A 63 5.20 8.29 2.37
N VAL A 64 5.75 8.51 1.17
CA VAL A 64 6.48 9.72 0.80
C VAL A 64 5.62 10.53 -0.16
N SER A 65 5.41 11.80 0.13
CA SER A 65 4.70 12.68 -0.80
C SER A 65 5.61 12.97 -1.99
N LEU A 66 5.09 12.72 -3.19
CA LEU A 66 5.75 13.16 -4.42
C LEU A 66 5.53 14.67 -4.53
N LYS A 67 6.55 15.45 -4.19
CA LYS A 67 6.59 16.85 -4.61
C LYS A 67 6.77 16.86 -6.12
N LYS A 68 5.99 17.69 -6.85
CA LYS A 68 6.41 18.09 -8.19
C LYS A 68 7.78 18.75 -8.02
N VAL A 69 8.82 18.10 -8.49
CA VAL A 69 10.06 18.81 -8.81
C VAL A 69 9.66 19.68 -10.00
N GLY A 70 9.54 20.98 -9.74
CA GLY A 70 9.26 21.99 -10.75
C GLY A 70 10.44 22.17 -11.69
#